data_AF-A0A397SY62-F1
#
_entry.id   AF-A0A397SY62-F1
#
_cell.length_a   1.000
_cell.length_b   1.000
_cell.length_c   1.000
_cell.angle_alpha   90.00
_cell.angle_beta   90.00
_cell.angle_gamma   90.00
#
_symmetry.space_group_name_H-M   'P 1'
#
loop_
_entity.id
_entity.type
_entity.pdbx_description
1 polymer ?
#
loop_
_entity_poly.entity_id
_entity_poly.type
_entity_poly.pdbx_seq_one_letter_code
_entity_poly.pdbx_strand_id
1 'polypeptide(L)'
;MTQKNNAKSTSSAVEKTTNNTIQNIKVPFPIKLNFDEYYRGSRMPNSYLIFKRELVREINKINLRLNMTKFYTIAAEKWKNSPIKDKEYYKNCSRDIYDFNDYINKPLTYQIVKF
;
A
#
# COMPACT_ATOMS: atom_id res chain seq x y z
N MET A 1 -14.19 48.37 16.10
CA MET A 1 -14.79 47.35 15.22
C MET A 1 -13.75 46.27 14.99
N THR A 2 -13.97 45.07 15.52
CA THR A 2 -12.99 43.97 15.51
C THR A 2 -13.56 42.84 14.66
N GLN A 3 -13.03 42.62 13.47
CA GLN A 3 -13.22 41.36 12.74
C GLN A 3 -11.97 40.52 12.93
N LYS A 4 -12.08 39.48 13.77
CA LYS A 4 -11.04 38.46 13.97
C LYS A 4 -11.41 37.25 13.10
N ASN A 5 -10.48 36.89 12.23
CA ASN A 5 -10.64 35.98 11.11
C ASN A 5 -11.00 34.55 11.53
N ASN A 6 -12.07 34.03 10.93
CA ASN A 6 -12.65 32.72 11.21
C ASN A 6 -12.05 31.63 10.29
N ALA A 7 -10.72 31.47 10.30
CA ALA A 7 -10.00 30.57 9.39
C ALA A 7 -9.62 29.21 10.01
N LYS A 8 -9.89 28.98 11.30
CA LYS A 8 -9.37 27.81 12.03
C LYS A 8 -10.30 26.60 12.07
N SER A 9 -11.58 26.77 11.73
CA SER A 9 -12.61 25.72 11.88
C SER A 9 -12.71 24.79 10.66
N THR A 10 -12.39 25.28 9.45
CA THR A 10 -12.51 24.52 8.19
C THR A 10 -11.44 23.44 8.02
N SER A 11 -10.20 23.66 8.46
CA SER A 11 -9.10 22.69 8.34
C SER A 11 -9.40 21.38 9.08
N SER A 12 -9.87 21.47 10.33
CA SER A 12 -10.12 20.28 11.15
C SER A 12 -11.29 19.43 10.64
N ALA A 13 -12.31 20.04 10.05
CA ALA A 13 -13.47 19.32 9.54
C ALA A 13 -13.12 18.57 8.24
N VAL A 14 -12.44 19.24 7.30
CA VAL A 14 -11.98 18.65 6.03
C VAL A 14 -10.98 17.51 6.28
N GLU A 15 -10.10 17.66 7.26
CA GLU A 15 -9.14 16.63 7.64
C GLU A 15 -9.80 15.38 8.25
N LYS A 16 -10.80 15.55 9.12
CA LYS A 16 -11.57 14.41 9.68
C LYS A 16 -12.29 13.64 8.58
N THR A 17 -12.91 14.35 7.63
CA THR A 17 -13.59 13.74 6.48
C THR A 17 -12.61 12.93 5.63
N THR A 18 -11.44 13.49 5.33
CA THR A 18 -10.39 12.83 4.54
C THR A 18 -9.90 11.54 5.20
N ASN A 19 -9.66 11.56 6.52
CA ASN A 19 -9.22 10.38 7.26
C ASN A 19 -10.28 9.26 7.24
N ASN A 20 -11.55 9.61 7.48
CA ASN A 20 -12.65 8.65 7.44
C ASN A 20 -12.81 8.05 6.03
N THR A 21 -12.64 8.86 4.99
CA THR A 21 -12.64 8.36 3.60
C THR A 21 -11.55 7.32 3.40
N ILE A 22 -10.30 7.56 3.82
CA ILE A 22 -9.19 6.61 3.67
C ILE A 22 -9.46 5.31 4.45
N GLN A 23 -10.01 5.40 5.67
CA GLN A 23 -10.37 4.22 6.46
C GLN A 23 -11.42 3.35 5.75
N ASN A 24 -12.35 3.96 5.02
CA ASN A 24 -13.42 3.25 4.32
C ASN A 24 -13.02 2.69 2.95
N ILE A 25 -11.89 3.11 2.38
CA ILE A 25 -11.39 2.56 1.11
C ILE A 25 -11.14 1.06 1.26
N LYS A 26 -11.74 0.27 0.38
CA LYS A 26 -11.45 -1.16 0.28
C LYS A 26 -10.26 -1.34 -0.66
N VAL A 27 -9.21 -1.96 -0.15
CA VAL A 27 -8.10 -2.38 -1.01
C VAL A 27 -8.57 -3.63 -1.78
N PRO A 28 -8.32 -3.73 -3.09
CA PRO A 28 -8.74 -4.89 -3.88
C PRO A 28 -8.23 -6.20 -3.28
N PHE A 29 -9.07 -7.23 -3.37
CA PHE A 29 -8.74 -8.58 -2.95
C PHE A 29 -9.51 -9.58 -3.83
N PRO A 30 -8.83 -10.53 -4.52
CA PRO A 30 -7.38 -10.62 -4.69
C PRO A 30 -6.83 -9.44 -5.53
N ILE A 31 -5.55 -9.10 -5.34
CA ILE A 31 -4.88 -8.08 -6.17
C ILE A 31 -4.34 -8.74 -7.43
N LYS A 32 -4.43 -8.04 -8.56
CA LYS A 32 -3.70 -8.47 -9.76
C LYS A 32 -2.28 -7.95 -9.66
N LEU A 33 -1.33 -8.82 -9.32
CA LEU A 33 0.08 -8.47 -9.28
C LEU A 33 0.57 -8.12 -10.69
N ASN A 34 1.22 -6.97 -10.81
CA ASN A 34 1.99 -6.60 -11.98
C ASN A 34 3.46 -6.57 -11.55
N PHE A 35 4.17 -7.67 -11.79
CA PHE A 35 5.54 -7.89 -11.30
C PHE A 35 6.52 -6.82 -11.80
N ASP A 36 6.33 -6.29 -13.01
CA ASP A 36 7.17 -5.22 -13.57
C ASP A 36 7.16 -3.94 -12.71
N GLU A 37 6.02 -3.63 -12.10
CA GLU A 37 5.91 -2.45 -11.22
C GLU A 37 6.62 -2.65 -9.89
N TYR A 38 6.75 -3.90 -9.43
CA TYR A 38 7.39 -4.26 -8.17
C TYR A 38 8.88 -4.57 -8.33
N TYR A 39 9.33 -4.95 -9.52
CA TYR A 39 10.72 -5.26 -9.85
C TYR A 39 11.61 -4.00 -9.99
N ARG A 40 11.06 -2.86 -10.45
CA ARG A 40 11.84 -1.63 -10.70
C ARG A 40 12.37 -0.91 -9.45
N GLY A 41 12.15 -1.45 -8.26
CA GLY A 41 12.63 -0.88 -6.99
C GLY A 41 13.93 -1.51 -6.50
N SER A 42 14.79 -0.73 -5.83
CA SER A 42 16.04 -1.23 -5.23
C SER A 42 15.85 -2.20 -4.05
N ARG A 43 14.61 -2.33 -3.55
CA ARG A 43 14.26 -3.25 -2.45
C ARG A 43 12.96 -3.96 -2.74
N MET A 44 13.00 -5.27 -2.52
CA MET A 44 11.83 -6.12 -2.65
C MET A 44 10.78 -5.77 -1.59
N PRO A 45 9.52 -5.56 -1.98
CA PRO A 45 8.49 -5.14 -1.05
C PRO A 45 8.06 -6.30 -0.14
N ASN A 46 7.96 -6.03 1.15
CA ASN A 46 7.27 -6.93 2.07
C ASN A 46 5.74 -6.82 1.90
N SER A 47 4.99 -7.75 2.51
CA SER A 47 3.52 -7.78 2.44
C SER A 47 2.84 -6.46 2.79
N TYR A 48 3.33 -5.75 3.82
CA TYR A 48 2.81 -4.44 4.20
C TYR A 48 3.08 -3.36 3.15
N LEU A 49 4.26 -3.36 2.51
CA LEU A 49 4.59 -2.42 1.44
C LEU A 49 3.70 -2.62 0.20
N ILE A 50 3.38 -3.87 -0.13
CA ILE A 50 2.44 -4.19 -1.23
C ILE A 50 1.05 -3.65 -0.89
N PHE A 51 0.52 -3.99 0.30
CA PHE A 51 -0.76 -3.47 0.78
C PHE A 51 -0.81 -1.94 0.74
N LYS A 52 0.22 -1.27 1.27
CA LYS A 52 0.30 0.19 1.30
C LYS A 52 0.28 0.78 -0.11
N ARG A 53 0.96 0.16 -1.07
CA ARG A 53 0.99 0.62 -2.46
C ARG A 53 -0.38 0.51 -3.12
N GLU A 54 -1.08 -0.60 -2.90
CA GLU A 54 -2.45 -0.78 -3.39
C GLU A 54 -3.43 0.19 -2.73
N LEU A 55 -3.28 0.46 -1.43
CA LEU A 55 -4.08 1.48 -0.76
C LEU A 55 -3.86 2.88 -1.38
N VAL A 56 -2.61 3.26 -1.69
CA VAL A 56 -2.32 4.51 -2.41
C VAL A 56 -2.98 4.53 -3.79
N ARG A 57 -3.00 3.41 -4.52
CA ARG A 57 -3.66 3.31 -5.82
C ARG A 57 -5.15 3.60 -5.71
N GLU A 58 -5.83 2.98 -4.76
CA GLU A 58 -7.26 3.21 -4.53
C GLU A 58 -7.54 4.65 -4.10
N ILE A 59 -6.66 5.26 -3.30
CA ILE A 59 -6.78 6.68 -2.94
C ILE A 59 -6.60 7.58 -4.16
N ASN A 60 -5.62 7.29 -5.01
CA ASN A 60 -5.36 8.08 -6.21
C ASN A 60 -6.54 8.03 -7.19
N LYS A 61 -7.27 6.90 -7.28
CA LYS A 61 -8.48 6.79 -8.11
C LYS A 61 -9.58 7.77 -7.71
N ILE A 62 -9.65 8.16 -6.43
CA ILE A 62 -10.63 9.12 -5.93
C ILE A 62 -10.09 10.55 -5.82
N ASN A 63 -8.91 10.84 -6.39
CA ASN A 63 -8.26 12.17 -6.40
C ASN A 63 -8.15 12.84 -5.02
N LEU A 64 -7.99 12.04 -3.95
CA LEU A 64 -7.91 12.56 -2.59
C LEU A 64 -6.49 13.05 -2.29
N ARG A 65 -6.34 14.30 -1.85
CA ARG A 65 -5.05 14.83 -1.38
C ARG A 65 -4.64 14.15 -0.07
N LEU A 66 -3.44 13.57 -0.05
CA LEU A 66 -2.90 12.88 1.12
C LEU A 66 -1.92 13.75 1.90
N ASN A 67 -2.16 13.85 3.21
CA ASN A 67 -1.09 14.16 4.15
C ASN A 67 -0.32 12.87 4.44
N MET A 68 0.93 12.80 3.99
CA MET A 68 1.74 11.57 4.04
C MET A 68 1.95 11.05 5.46
N THR A 69 2.15 11.92 6.45
CA THR A 69 2.34 11.51 7.85
C THR A 69 1.11 10.80 8.39
N LYS A 70 -0.09 11.39 8.17
CA LYS A 70 -1.36 10.78 8.60
C LYS A 70 -1.68 9.51 7.80
N PHE A 71 -1.36 9.51 6.51
CA PHE A 71 -1.52 8.34 5.65
C PHE A 71 -0.75 7.13 6.21
N TYR A 72 0.51 7.30 6.63
CA TYR A 72 1.27 6.19 7.21
C TYR A 72 0.62 5.63 8.47
N THR A 73 0.10 6.50 9.35
CA THR A 73 -0.63 6.09 10.54
C THR A 73 -1.89 5.30 10.20
N ILE A 74 -2.71 5.80 9.26
CA ILE A 74 -3.95 5.15 8.82
C ILE A 74 -3.65 3.81 8.15
N ALA A 75 -2.63 3.75 7.28
CA ALA A 75 -2.24 2.52 6.60
C ALA A 75 -1.74 1.46 7.60
N ALA A 76 -0.96 1.86 8.61
CA ALA A 76 -0.48 0.96 9.65
C ALA A 76 -1.64 0.41 10.51
N GLU A 77 -2.57 1.27 10.91
CA GLU A 77 -3.77 0.88 11.66
C GLU A 77 -4.66 -0.07 10.85
N LYS A 78 -4.93 0.26 9.58
CA LYS A 78 -5.73 -0.57 8.68
C LYS A 78 -5.08 -1.93 8.45
N TRP A 79 -3.76 -1.98 8.26
CA TRP A 79 -3.02 -3.24 8.16
C TRP A 79 -3.10 -4.04 9.46
N LYS A 80 -2.90 -3.42 10.62
CA LYS A 80 -3.01 -4.07 11.93
C LYS A 80 -4.37 -4.74 12.10
N ASN A 81 -5.44 -4.05 11.72
CA ASN A 81 -6.82 -4.52 11.84
C ASN A 81 -7.30 -5.37 10.65
N SER A 82 -6.46 -5.60 9.63
CA SER A 82 -6.84 -6.42 8.48
C SER A 82 -6.99 -7.91 8.86
N PRO A 83 -7.95 -8.64 8.24
CA PRO A 83 -8.10 -10.07 8.39
C PRO A 83 -6.79 -10.84 8.17
N ILE A 84 -6.62 -11.95 8.89
CA ILE A 84 -5.44 -12.82 8.76
C ILE A 84 -5.31 -13.33 7.31
N LYS A 85 -6.44 -13.72 6.69
CA LYS A 85 -6.50 -14.19 5.30
C LYS A 85 -5.93 -13.16 4.31
N ASP A 86 -6.24 -11.88 4.51
CA ASP A 86 -5.73 -10.82 3.65
C ASP A 86 -4.23 -10.66 3.84
N LYS A 87 -3.75 -10.66 5.10
CA LYS A 87 -2.32 -10.58 5.41
C LYS A 87 -1.53 -11.74 4.81
N GLU A 88 -2.09 -12.95 4.86
CA GLU A 88 -1.50 -14.16 4.29
C GLU A 88 -1.44 -14.08 2.76
N TYR A 89 -2.49 -13.57 2.12
CA TYR A 89 -2.48 -13.33 0.68
C TYR A 89 -1.38 -12.33 0.26
N TYR A 90 -1.25 -11.20 0.96
CA TYR A 90 -0.16 -10.25 0.69
C TYR A 90 1.24 -10.83 1.00
N LYS A 91 1.34 -11.78 1.95
CA LYS A 91 2.58 -12.52 2.22
C LYS A 91 2.94 -13.43 1.04
N ASN A 92 1.97 -14.11 0.46
CA ASN A 92 2.18 -14.92 -0.74
C ASN A 92 2.56 -14.04 -1.93
N CYS A 93 1.88 -12.91 -2.12
CA CYS A 93 2.27 -11.93 -3.15
C CYS A 93 3.72 -11.46 -3.00
N SER A 94 4.16 -11.21 -1.77
CA SER A 94 5.56 -10.84 -1.52
C SER A 94 6.50 -11.95 -1.94
N ARG A 95 6.23 -13.21 -1.56
CA ARG A 95 7.02 -14.38 -1.98
C ARG A 95 7.08 -14.53 -3.49
N ASP A 96 5.95 -14.42 -4.18
CA ASP A 96 5.91 -14.52 -5.65
C ASP A 96 6.82 -13.48 -6.31
N ILE A 97 6.87 -12.26 -5.75
CA ILE A 97 7.78 -11.21 -6.24
C ILE A 97 9.25 -11.60 -5.99
N TYR A 98 9.58 -12.15 -4.80
CA TYR A 98 10.92 -12.69 -4.49
C TYR A 98 11.33 -13.80 -5.47
N ASP A 99 10.47 -14.79 -5.68
CA ASP A 99 10.74 -15.92 -6.57
C ASP A 99 10.96 -15.45 -8.02
N PHE A 100 10.15 -14.50 -8.49
CA PHE A 100 10.32 -13.89 -9.81
C PHE A 100 11.62 -13.10 -9.94
N ASN A 101 11.99 -12.33 -8.92
CA ASN A 101 13.26 -11.59 -8.91
C ASN A 101 14.47 -12.53 -8.89
N ASP A 102 14.40 -13.62 -8.11
CA ASP A 102 15.44 -14.64 -8.09
C ASP A 102 15.55 -15.33 -9.45
N TYR A 103 14.43 -15.65 -10.10
CA TYR A 103 14.42 -16.20 -11.46
C TYR A 103 15.09 -15.27 -12.48
N ILE A 104 14.82 -13.96 -12.44
CA ILE A 104 15.42 -12.99 -13.38
C ILE A 104 16.92 -12.81 -13.13
N ASN A 105 17.34 -12.65 -11.87
CA ASN A 105 18.71 -12.27 -11.54
C ASN A 105 19.64 -13.48 -11.38
N LYS A 106 19.09 -14.66 -11.13
CA LYS A 106 19.78 -15.95 -11.05
C LYS A 106 19.04 -16.94 -11.95
N PRO A 107 19.03 -16.72 -13.28
CA PRO A 107 18.41 -17.67 -14.18
C PRO A 107 19.03 -19.05 -13.95
N LEU A 108 18.18 -20.07 -13.99
CA LEU A 108 18.43 -21.47 -13.63
C LEU A 108 19.51 -22.20 -14.46
N THR A 109 20.49 -21.48 -15.00
CA THR A 109 21.66 -22.01 -15.71
C THR A 109 22.60 -22.87 -14.86
N TYR A 110 22.39 -23.02 -13.54
CA TYR A 110 23.27 -23.84 -12.67
C TYR A 110 22.59 -24.78 -11.68
N GLN A 111 21.26 -24.97 -11.73
CA GLN A 111 20.58 -25.97 -10.89
C GLN A 111 19.94 -27.13 -11.66
N ILE A 112 20.14 -27.17 -12.98
CA ILE A 112 19.92 -28.41 -13.74
C ILE A 112 21.13 -29.31 -13.46
N VAL A 113 20.84 -30.54 -13.01
CA VAL A 113 21.73 -31.66 -12.66
C VAL A 113 22.26 -31.65 -11.22
N LYS A 114 21.55 -32.38 -10.35
CA LYS A 114 22.06 -33.65 -9.81
C LYS A 114 20.89 -34.63 -9.70
N PHE A 115 20.94 -35.65 -10.55
CA PHE A 115 20.12 -36.86 -10.44
C PHE A 115 20.47 -37.61 -9.15
#